data_AF-A0A2S9MYL0-F1
#
_entry.id   AF-A0A2S9MYL0-F1
#
_cell.length_a   1.000
_cell.length_b   1.000
_cell.length_c   1.000
_cell.angle_alpha   90.00
_cell.angle_beta   90.00
_cell.angle_gamma   90.00
#
_symmetry.space_group_name_H-M   'P 1'
#
loop_
_entity.id
_entity.type
_entity.pdbx_description
1 polymer ?
#
loop_
_entity_poly.entity_id
_entity_poly.type
_entity_poly.pdbx_seq_one_letter_code
_entity_poly.pdbx_strand_id
1 'polypeptide(L)'
;MQQPNSKDKHKYNRQKNSAVRRKDRNGKPIEFRLTFEQWWKFWQDSGVYHLRGCGKKSYCMGRYNDIGHYELGNIYVCTNAENATAGTKGIKHTDEHKAKISKAHTGRKTELVTCPHCNKEGGIHNMMRYHFHKCKQKK
;
A
#
# COMPACT_ATOMS: atom_id res chain seq x y z
N MET A 1 12.03 23.04 20.69
CA MET A 1 12.35 21.96 19.72
C MET A 1 12.79 20.74 20.52
N GLN A 2 12.23 19.55 20.26
CA GLN A 2 12.60 18.36 21.02
C GLN A 2 14.00 17.89 20.58
N GLN A 3 14.91 17.76 21.54
CA GLN A 3 16.25 17.23 21.30
C GLN A 3 16.15 15.75 20.90
N PRO A 4 16.88 15.29 19.87
CA PRO A 4 16.89 13.89 19.48
C PRO A 4 17.60 13.03 20.52
N ASN A 5 17.16 11.79 20.70
CA ASN A 5 17.83 10.82 21.58
C ASN A 5 18.49 9.66 20.80
N SER A 6 19.09 8.73 21.53
CA SER A 6 19.76 7.55 20.95
C SER A 6 18.83 6.64 20.14
N LYS A 7 17.55 6.51 20.52
CA LYS A 7 16.56 5.73 19.77
C LYS A 7 16.25 6.38 18.42
N ASP A 8 16.24 7.71 18.35
CA ASP A 8 16.03 8.44 17.10
C ASP A 8 17.23 8.27 16.15
N LYS A 9 18.45 8.28 16.70
CA LYS A 9 19.66 7.93 15.94
C LYS A 9 19.61 6.50 15.40
N HIS A 10 19.12 5.55 16.19
CA HIS A 10 18.92 4.17 15.74
C HIS A 10 17.90 4.08 14.60
N LYS A 11 16.78 4.81 14.66
CA LYS A 11 15.77 4.87 13.59
C LYS A 11 16.34 5.45 12.29
N TYR A 12 17.13 6.51 12.39
CA TYR A 12 17.86 7.09 11.27
C TYR A 12 18.80 6.06 10.62
N ASN A 13 19.65 5.39 11.41
CA ASN A 13 20.58 4.38 10.90
C ASN A 13 19.87 3.21 10.23
N ARG A 14 18.74 2.75 10.82
CA ARG A 14 17.91 1.70 10.20
C ARG A 14 17.40 2.13 8.82
N GLN A 15 16.89 3.35 8.70
CA GLN A 15 16.39 3.87 7.43
C GLN A 15 17.51 4.03 6.40
N LYS A 16 18.66 4.59 6.80
CA LYS A 16 19.86 4.72 5.98
C LYS A 16 20.31 3.37 5.44
N ASN A 17 20.51 2.39 6.32
CA ASN A 17 21.00 1.05 5.94
C ASN A 17 19.99 0.28 5.07
N SER A 18 18.69 0.52 5.25
CA SER A 18 17.66 -0.05 4.38
C SER A 18 17.60 0.63 3.01
N ALA A 19 17.85 1.94 2.94
CA ALA A 19 17.83 2.68 1.67
C ALA A 19 19.00 2.29 0.76
N VAL A 20 20.23 2.25 1.30
CA VAL A 20 21.45 1.97 0.50
C VAL A 20 21.49 0.60 -0.16
N ARG A 21 20.66 -0.34 0.31
CA ARG A 21 20.53 -1.69 -0.26
C ARG A 21 19.54 -1.77 -1.42
N ARG A 22 18.80 -0.69 -1.69
CA ARG A 22 17.73 -0.65 -2.70
C ARG A 22 18.18 0.08 -3.95
N LYS A 23 17.44 -0.16 -5.03
CA LYS A 23 17.56 0.55 -6.31
C LYS A 23 16.32 1.41 -6.52
N ASP A 24 16.48 2.52 -7.24
CA ASP A 24 15.39 3.40 -7.63
C ASP A 24 14.56 2.77 -8.77
N ARG A 25 13.49 3.44 -9.18
CA ARG A 25 12.63 3.00 -10.29
C ARG A 25 13.39 2.77 -11.61
N ASN A 26 14.52 3.44 -11.82
CA ASN A 26 15.36 3.33 -13.01
C ASN A 26 16.48 2.28 -12.85
N GLY A 27 16.53 1.55 -11.72
CA GLY A 27 17.55 0.56 -11.43
C GLY A 27 18.87 1.13 -10.89
N LYS A 28 18.95 2.44 -10.61
CA LYS A 28 20.14 3.09 -10.05
C LYS A 28 20.22 2.87 -8.54
N PRO A 29 21.42 2.74 -7.94
CA PRO A 29 21.56 2.61 -6.50
C PRO A 29 21.05 3.85 -5.77
N ILE A 30 20.41 3.64 -4.62
CA ILE A 30 19.87 4.74 -3.80
C ILE A 30 20.89 5.12 -2.72
N GLU A 31 21.28 6.39 -2.67
CA GLU A 31 22.08 6.94 -1.58
C GLU A 31 21.22 7.61 -0.51
N PHE A 32 21.77 7.73 0.69
CA PHE A 32 21.18 8.47 1.80
C PHE A 32 22.09 9.64 2.16
N ARG A 33 21.81 10.80 1.55
CA ARG A 33 22.63 12.02 1.61
C ARG A 33 22.22 12.97 2.74
N LEU A 34 21.10 12.71 3.40
CA LEU A 34 20.71 13.45 4.61
C LEU A 34 21.65 13.14 5.77
N THR A 35 22.07 14.17 6.48
CA THR A 35 22.66 14.01 7.81
C THR A 35 21.59 13.66 8.84
N PHE A 36 22.01 13.20 10.02
CA PHE A 36 21.07 12.93 11.11
C PHE A 36 20.31 14.19 11.54
N GLU A 37 20.98 15.34 11.58
CA GLU A 37 20.38 16.62 11.95
C GLU A 37 19.34 17.07 10.93
N GLN A 38 19.65 16.95 9.63
CA GLN A 38 18.70 17.25 8.56
C GLN A 38 17.49 16.32 8.60
N TRP A 39 17.72 15.02 8.82
CA TRP A 39 16.66 14.03 8.98
C TRP A 39 15.76 14.34 10.18
N TRP A 40 16.37 14.71 11.31
CA TRP A 40 15.64 15.06 12.53
C TRP A 40 14.84 16.35 12.37
N LYS A 41 15.46 17.39 11.80
CA LYS A 41 14.81 18.66 11.51
C LYS A 41 13.62 18.50 10.58
N PHE A 42 13.76 17.71 9.51
CA PHE A 42 12.64 17.41 8.61
C PHE A 42 11.44 16.79 9.34
N TRP A 43 11.69 15.84 10.24
CA TRP A 43 10.63 15.21 11.02
C TRP A 43 10.01 16.17 12.04
N GLN A 44 10.80 17.03 12.67
CA GLN A 44 10.28 18.07 13.55
C GLN A 44 9.40 19.07 12.79
N ASP A 45 9.89 19.57 11.66
CA ASP A 45 9.19 20.55 10.82
C ASP A 45 7.87 19.97 10.27
N SER A 46 7.78 18.64 10.10
CA SER A 46 6.54 17.96 9.69
C SER A 46 5.46 17.87 10.79
N GLY A 47 5.82 17.99 12.07
CA GLY A 47 4.91 17.85 13.21
C GLY A 47 4.38 16.44 13.49
N VAL A 48 4.57 15.46 12.60
CA VAL A 48 3.95 14.12 12.69
C VAL A 48 4.89 13.01 13.13
N TYR A 49 6.08 13.34 13.64
CA TYR A 49 7.07 12.34 14.06
C TYR A 49 6.53 11.36 15.11
N HIS A 50 5.68 11.83 16.03
CA HIS A 50 5.05 11.01 17.06
C HIS A 50 4.13 9.92 16.48
N LEU A 51 3.64 10.09 15.24
CA LEU A 51 2.81 9.13 14.52
C LEU A 51 3.64 8.22 13.57
N ARG A 52 4.96 8.34 13.59
CA ARG A 52 5.86 7.52 12.75
C ARG A 52 5.83 6.06 13.18
N GLY A 53 5.67 5.15 12.22
CA GLY A 53 5.56 3.71 12.52
C GLY A 53 5.31 2.84 11.30
N CYS A 54 4.96 1.57 11.52
CA CYS A 54 4.67 0.58 10.48
C CYS A 54 3.17 0.38 10.20
N GLY A 55 2.27 1.01 10.97
CA GLY A 55 0.83 0.90 10.77
C GLY A 55 0.37 1.61 9.49
N LYS A 56 -0.77 1.20 8.93
CA LYS A 56 -1.32 1.80 7.70
C LYS A 56 -1.52 3.32 7.81
N LYS A 57 -1.98 3.78 8.97
CA LYS A 57 -2.18 5.21 9.30
C LYS A 57 -0.94 5.89 9.87
N SER A 58 0.13 5.14 10.13
CA SER A 58 1.38 5.70 10.60
C SER A 58 2.12 6.38 9.45
N TYR A 59 2.93 7.37 9.81
CA TYR A 59 3.68 8.15 8.84
C TYR A 59 5.07 7.56 8.59
N CYS A 60 5.54 7.73 7.35
CA CYS A 60 6.89 7.40 6.91
C CYS A 60 7.44 8.52 6.01
N MET A 61 8.75 8.47 5.77
CA MET A 61 9.45 9.40 4.88
C MET A 61 9.72 8.67 3.56
N GLY A 62 9.12 9.18 2.49
CA GLY A 62 9.27 8.68 1.12
C GLY A 62 10.17 9.55 0.26
N ARG A 63 10.50 9.07 -0.94
CA ARG A 63 11.16 9.85 -2.01
C ARG A 63 10.19 10.09 -3.14
N TYR A 64 10.21 11.27 -3.75
CA TYR A 64 9.27 11.57 -4.83
C TYR A 64 9.47 10.63 -6.03
N ASN A 65 8.35 10.08 -6.52
CA ASN A 65 8.30 9.16 -7.68
C ASN A 65 9.21 7.92 -7.58
N ASP A 66 9.72 7.60 -6.39
CA ASP A 66 10.73 6.57 -6.14
C ASP A 66 12.03 6.74 -6.96
N ILE A 67 12.35 7.99 -7.33
CA ILE A 67 13.53 8.38 -8.14
C ILE A 67 14.54 9.14 -7.26
N GLY A 68 15.84 8.97 -7.53
CA GLY A 68 16.92 9.78 -6.93
C GLY A 68 17.37 9.33 -5.53
N HIS A 69 17.78 10.24 -4.66
CA HIS A 69 18.35 9.90 -3.34
C HIS A 69 17.50 10.45 -2.19
N TYR A 70 17.75 9.97 -0.96
CA TYR A 70 17.23 10.66 0.22
C TYR A 70 18.09 11.91 0.45
N GLU A 71 17.60 13.04 -0.03
CA GLU A 71 18.23 14.36 0.07
C GLU A 71 17.17 15.45 0.24
N LEU A 72 17.57 16.62 0.74
CA LEU A 72 16.64 17.74 0.93
C LEU A 72 16.03 18.14 -0.43
N GLY A 73 14.72 18.33 -0.47
CA GLY A 73 13.98 18.61 -1.70
C GLY A 73 13.48 17.37 -2.44
N ASN A 74 14.03 16.17 -2.20
CA ASN A 74 13.54 14.92 -2.80
C ASN A 74 12.86 13.97 -1.79
N ILE A 75 12.48 14.48 -0.62
CA ILE A 75 11.81 13.74 0.44
C ILE A 75 10.47 14.36 0.79
N TYR A 76 9.55 13.52 1.25
CA TYR A 76 8.25 13.94 1.73
C TYR A 76 7.74 13.02 2.84
N VAL A 77 6.78 13.51 3.61
CA VAL A 77 6.08 12.73 4.62
C VAL A 77 4.76 12.24 4.04
N CYS A 78 4.48 10.96 4.21
CA CYS A 78 3.20 10.35 3.82
C CYS A 78 2.83 9.23 4.78
N THR A 79 1.58 8.79 4.71
CA THR A 79 1.18 7.57 5.40
C THR A 79 1.70 6.34 4.68
N ASN A 80 1.89 5.24 5.40
CA ASN A 80 2.29 3.97 4.78
C ASN A 80 1.28 3.48 3.73
N ALA A 81 -0.02 3.75 3.93
CA ALA A 81 -1.06 3.40 2.96
C ALA A 81 -0.91 4.19 1.64
N GLU A 82 -0.64 5.49 1.73
CA GLU A 82 -0.41 6.34 0.55
C GLU A 82 0.87 5.91 -0.18
N ASN A 83 1.97 5.69 0.54
CA ASN A 83 3.24 5.27 -0.05
C ASN A 83 3.11 3.93 -0.81
N ALA A 84 2.41 2.95 -0.21
CA ALA A 84 2.17 1.66 -0.85
C ALA A 84 1.31 1.78 -2.12
N THR A 85 0.34 2.72 -2.11
CA THR A 85 -0.56 2.93 -3.25
C THR A 85 0.10 3.77 -4.34
N ALA A 86 0.98 4.70 -4.00
CA ALA A 86 1.64 5.61 -4.95
C ALA A 86 2.38 4.87 -6.07
N GLY A 87 2.98 3.71 -5.78
CA GLY A 87 3.68 2.91 -6.78
C GLY A 87 2.78 2.19 -7.79
N THR A 88 1.49 2.00 -7.48
CA THR A 88 0.54 1.26 -8.33
C THR A 88 -0.60 2.11 -8.86
N LYS A 89 -0.82 3.29 -8.28
CA LYS A 89 -1.91 4.21 -8.64
C LYS A 89 -1.83 4.58 -10.12
N GLY A 90 -2.86 4.22 -10.88
CA GLY A 90 -2.99 4.55 -12.30
C GLY A 90 -2.28 3.58 -13.27
N ILE A 91 -1.56 2.59 -12.77
CA ILE A 91 -0.96 1.56 -13.63
C ILE A 91 -2.06 0.61 -14.10
N LYS A 92 -2.31 0.57 -15.41
CA LYS A 92 -3.21 -0.41 -16.02
C LYS A 92 -2.48 -1.75 -16.13
N HIS A 93 -3.15 -2.84 -15.77
CA HIS A 93 -2.63 -4.18 -16.01
C HIS A 93 -2.49 -4.44 -17.51
N THR A 94 -1.42 -5.14 -17.90
CA THR A 94 -1.21 -5.57 -19.29
C THR A 94 -2.27 -6.58 -19.71
N ASP A 95 -2.50 -6.72 -21.01
CA ASP A 95 -3.51 -7.65 -21.51
C ASP A 95 -3.11 -9.12 -21.26
N GLU A 96 -1.82 -9.44 -21.24
CA GLU A 96 -1.33 -10.76 -20.86
C GLU A 96 -1.64 -11.07 -19.38
N HIS A 97 -1.51 -10.07 -18.50
CA HIS A 97 -1.85 -10.23 -17.08
C HIS A 97 -3.36 -10.49 -16.92
N LYS A 98 -4.20 -9.74 -17.63
CA LYS A 98 -5.65 -9.96 -17.64
C LYS A 98 -6.01 -11.34 -18.18
N ALA A 99 -5.35 -11.77 -19.27
CA ALA A 99 -5.57 -13.08 -19.88
C ALA A 99 -5.20 -14.23 -18.92
N LYS A 100 -4.09 -14.11 -18.17
CA LYS A 100 -3.71 -15.09 -17.13
C LYS A 100 -4.76 -15.20 -16.04
N ILE A 101 -5.26 -14.06 -15.54
CA ILE A 101 -6.34 -14.04 -14.55
C ILE A 101 -7.59 -14.70 -15.12
N SER A 102 -8.02 -14.35 -16.33
CA SER A 102 -9.19 -14.94 -16.98
C SER A 102 -9.05 -16.46 -17.09
N LYS A 103 -7.91 -16.95 -17.62
CA LYS A 103 -7.65 -18.39 -17.76
C LYS A 103 -7.71 -19.14 -16.44
N ALA A 104 -7.21 -18.55 -15.35
CA ALA A 104 -7.26 -19.14 -14.02
C ALA A 104 -8.70 -19.23 -13.46
N HIS A 105 -9.61 -18.37 -13.91
CA HIS A 105 -11.01 -18.37 -13.47
C HIS A 105 -11.92 -19.18 -14.39
N THR A 106 -11.54 -19.40 -15.66
CA THR A 106 -12.29 -20.22 -16.61
C THR A 106 -12.48 -21.64 -16.07
N GLY A 107 -13.73 -22.11 -16.04
CA GLY A 107 -14.07 -23.48 -15.61
C GLY A 107 -14.14 -23.68 -14.09
N ARG A 108 -13.85 -22.66 -13.27
CA ARG A 108 -14.03 -22.75 -11.82
C ARG A 108 -15.52 -22.80 -11.50
N LYS A 109 -16.02 -23.99 -11.16
CA LYS A 109 -17.43 -24.22 -10.82
C LYS A 109 -17.76 -23.56 -9.49
N THR A 110 -18.78 -22.71 -9.47
CA THR A 110 -19.43 -22.28 -8.23
C THR A 110 -20.59 -23.23 -7.94
N GLU A 111 -20.73 -23.67 -6.70
CA GLU A 111 -21.90 -24.44 -6.25
C GLU A 111 -23.18 -23.69 -6.61
N LEU A 112 -24.09 -24.39 -7.29
CA LEU A 112 -25.41 -23.86 -7.63
C LEU A 112 -26.36 -24.19 -6.49
N VAL A 113 -27.16 -23.21 -6.10
CA VAL A 113 -28.19 -23.38 -5.07
C VAL A 113 -29.51 -22.85 -5.58
N THR A 114 -30.58 -23.50 -5.15
CA THR A 114 -31.95 -23.15 -5.52
C THR A 114 -32.61 -22.40 -4.38
N CYS A 115 -33.31 -21.30 -4.69
CA CYS A 115 -34.06 -20.56 -3.68
C CYS A 115 -35.37 -21.28 -3.30
N PRO A 116 -35.64 -21.52 -2.00
CA PRO A 116 -36.85 -22.23 -1.56
C PRO A 116 -38.14 -21.41 -1.72
N HIS A 117 -38.05 -20.09 -1.96
CA HIS A 117 -39.21 -19.22 -2.08
C HIS A 117 -39.65 -18.96 -3.52
N CYS A 118 -38.72 -19.00 -4.48
CA CYS A 118 -39.00 -18.65 -5.88
C CYS A 118 -38.40 -19.61 -6.91
N ASN A 119 -37.76 -20.70 -6.46
CA ASN A 119 -37.09 -21.72 -7.28
C ASN A 119 -36.03 -21.20 -8.25
N LYS A 120 -35.54 -19.96 -8.06
CA LYS A 120 -34.42 -19.43 -8.84
C LYS A 120 -33.14 -20.18 -8.49
N GLU A 121 -32.43 -20.62 -9.52
CA GLU A 121 -31.09 -21.21 -9.41
C GLU A 121 -30.01 -20.18 -9.66
N GLY A 122 -28.90 -20.30 -8.95
CA GLY A 122 -27.73 -19.45 -9.17
C GLY A 122 -26.55 -19.86 -8.33
N GLY A 123 -25.37 -19.29 -8.63
CA GLY A 123 -24.17 -19.53 -7.84
C GLY A 123 -24.34 -19.08 -6.37
N ILE A 124 -23.91 -19.92 -5.44
CA ILE A 124 -24.12 -19.79 -3.98
C ILE A 124 -23.80 -18.40 -3.43
N HIS A 125 -22.66 -17.81 -3.82
CA HIS A 125 -22.24 -16.49 -3.37
C HIS A 125 -23.20 -15.38 -3.81
N ASN A 126 -23.67 -15.43 -5.06
CA ASN A 126 -24.61 -14.45 -5.60
C ASN A 126 -26.00 -14.62 -4.98
N MET A 127 -26.42 -15.87 -4.77
CA MET A 127 -27.70 -16.20 -4.14
C MET A 127 -27.74 -15.71 -2.68
N MET A 128 -26.67 -15.93 -1.92
CA MET A 128 -26.52 -15.42 -0.54
C MET A 128 -26.48 -13.89 -0.47
N ARG A 129 -25.65 -13.24 -1.31
CA ARG A 129 -25.38 -11.80 -1.21
C ARG A 129 -26.55 -10.94 -1.69
N TYR A 130 -27.25 -11.35 -2.74
CA TYR A 130 -28.21 -10.49 -3.43
C TYR A 130 -29.63 -11.05 -3.49
N HIS A 131 -29.81 -12.35 -3.28
CA HIS A 131 -31.11 -12.98 -3.53
C HIS A 131 -31.85 -13.38 -2.25
N PHE A 132 -31.33 -14.28 -1.41
CA PHE A 132 -32.13 -14.93 -0.35
C PHE A 132 -32.83 -13.97 0.61
N HIS A 133 -32.15 -12.89 1.04
CA HIS A 133 -32.76 -11.89 1.92
C HIS A 133 -33.72 -10.93 1.21
N LYS A 134 -33.54 -10.73 -0.10
CA LYS A 134 -34.34 -9.82 -0.93
C LYS A 134 -35.32 -10.56 -1.84
N CYS A 135 -35.57 -11.84 -1.57
CA CYS A 135 -36.43 -12.64 -2.42
C CYS A 135 -37.87 -12.11 -2.31
N LYS A 136 -38.43 -11.67 -3.43
CA LYS A 136 -39.77 -11.07 -3.49
C LYS A 136 -40.90 -12.01 -3.09
N GLN A 137 -40.67 -13.32 -3.16
CA GLN A 137 -41.64 -14.36 -2.84
C GLN A 137 -41.46 -14.91 -1.41
N LYS A 138 -40.52 -14.34 -0.64
CA LYS A 138 -40.34 -14.63 0.78
C LYS A 138 -41.48 -13.96 1.55
N LYS A 139 -42.45 -14.77 1.98
CA LYS A 139 -43.45 -14.38 2.98
C LYS A 139 -42.86 -14.45 4.38
#